data_AF-A0A0S7WTD4-F1
#
_entry.id   AF-A0A0S7WTD4-F1
#
_cell.length_a   1.000
_cell.length_b   1.000
_cell.length_c   1.000
_cell.angle_alpha   90.00
_cell.angle_beta   90.00
_cell.angle_gamma   90.00
#
_symmetry.space_group_name_H-M   'P 1'
#
loop_
_entity.id
_entity.type
_entity.pdbx_description
1 polymer ?
#
loop_
_entity_poly.entity_id
_entity_poly.type
_entity_poly.pdbx_seq_one_letter_code
_entity_poly.pdbx_strand_id
1 'polypeptide(L)'
;MLIIPGQEIDIKGRQEVELYLPNGATFRFLAHPGFPMSSYVIENIQGIEMENALHYIDKEKVRALAEEHDLLLLSNSDAHSIDWIGRYYTEIDLEELITRAR
;
A
#
# COMPACT_ATOMS: atom_id res chain seq x y z
N MET A 1 -19.04 -3.30 8.24
CA MET A 1 -17.95 -3.74 7.34
C MET A 1 -18.10 -3.00 6.03
N LEU A 2 -17.14 -2.15 5.70
CA LEU A 2 -17.04 -1.51 4.40
C LEU A 2 -16.17 -2.41 3.51
N ILE A 3 -16.57 -2.63 2.27
CA ILE A 3 -15.75 -3.33 1.26
C ILE A 3 -15.41 -2.29 0.20
N ILE A 4 -14.12 -2.10 -0.05
CA ILE A 4 -13.61 -1.20 -1.08
C ILE A 4 -13.15 -2.04 -2.27
N PRO A 5 -13.75 -1.88 -3.47
CA PRO A 5 -13.24 -2.52 -4.67
C PRO A 5 -11.82 -2.06 -4.97
N GLY A 6 -10.97 -2.95 -5.45
CA GLY A 6 -9.60 -2.63 -5.79
C GLY A 6 -8.95 -3.70 -6.66
N GLN A 7 -7.73 -3.44 -7.09
CA GLN A 7 -6.90 -4.39 -7.83
C GLN A 7 -5.42 -4.21 -7.49
N GLU A 8 -4.65 -5.26 -7.67
CA GLU A 8 -3.19 -5.19 -7.69
C GLU A 8 -2.72 -5.22 -9.16
N ILE A 9 -1.88 -4.27 -9.54
CA ILE A 9 -1.30 -4.14 -10.87
C ILE A 9 0.22 -4.29 -10.82
N ASP A 10 0.78 -5.00 -11.80
CA ASP A 10 2.22 -5.07 -12.01
C ASP A 10 2.66 -4.06 -13.08
N ILE A 11 3.46 -3.08 -12.68
CA ILE A 11 4.08 -2.09 -13.57
C ILE A 11 5.58 -2.35 -13.60
N LYS A 12 6.03 -3.15 -14.57
CA LYS A 12 7.46 -3.44 -14.80
C LYS A 12 8.15 -4.05 -13.57
N GLY A 13 7.49 -4.97 -12.87
CA GLY A 13 7.99 -5.61 -11.65
C GLY A 13 7.77 -4.80 -10.38
N ARG A 14 7.02 -3.69 -10.45
CA ARG A 14 6.55 -2.91 -9.29
C ARG A 14 5.06 -3.19 -9.10
N GLN A 15 4.70 -3.74 -7.95
CA GLN A 15 3.30 -4.04 -7.65
C GLN A 15 2.65 -2.86 -6.93
N GLU A 16 1.53 -2.38 -7.46
CA GLU A 16 0.75 -1.31 -6.87
C GLU A 16 -0.66 -1.81 -6.61
N VAL A 17 -1.24 -1.41 -5.48
CA VAL A 17 -2.64 -1.65 -5.19
C VAL A 17 -3.42 -0.36 -5.41
N GLU A 18 -4.49 -0.48 -6.19
CA GLU A 18 -5.49 0.55 -6.40
C GLU A 18 -6.74 0.26 -5.56
N LEU A 19 -7.19 1.25 -4.80
CA LEU A 19 -8.46 1.21 -4.07
C LEU A 19 -9.42 2.25 -4.68
N TYR A 20 -10.58 1.79 -5.16
CA TYR A 20 -11.60 2.61 -5.80
C TYR A 20 -12.56 3.17 -4.75
N LEU A 21 -12.35 4.42 -4.36
CA LEU A 21 -13.06 5.04 -3.25
C LEU A 21 -14.47 5.51 -3.64
N PRO A 22 -15.40 5.62 -2.66
CA PRO A 22 -16.81 5.97 -2.94
C PRO A 22 -17.03 7.32 -3.63
N ASN A 23 -16.08 8.26 -3.53
CA ASN A 23 -16.15 9.57 -4.19
C ASN A 23 -15.64 9.55 -5.65
N GLY A 24 -15.29 8.38 -6.18
CA GLY A 24 -14.71 8.22 -7.52
C GLY A 24 -13.20 8.46 -7.59
N ALA A 25 -12.54 8.78 -6.47
CA ALA A 25 -11.09 8.87 -6.41
C ALA A 25 -10.44 7.47 -6.35
N THR A 26 -9.17 7.37 -6.71
CA THR A 26 -8.39 6.13 -6.58
C THR A 26 -7.23 6.40 -5.63
N PHE A 27 -7.16 5.67 -4.53
CA PHE A 27 -5.99 5.66 -3.66
C PHE A 27 -5.03 4.58 -4.15
N ARG A 28 -3.76 4.93 -4.34
CA ARG A 28 -2.73 4.00 -4.81
C ARG A 28 -1.62 3.85 -3.78
N PHE A 29 -1.14 2.64 -3.60
CA PHE A 29 0.05 2.40 -2.81
C PHE A 29 0.97 1.36 -3.41
N LEU A 30 2.26 1.50 -3.13
CA LEU A 30 3.28 0.53 -3.48
C LEU A 30 3.17 -0.68 -2.54
N ALA A 31 2.78 -1.83 -3.09
CA ALA A 31 2.70 -3.10 -2.38
C ALA A 31 4.10 -3.71 -2.25
N HIS A 32 4.37 -4.29 -1.07
CA HIS A 32 5.62 -4.95 -0.66
C HIS A 32 6.85 -4.45 -1.43
N PRO A 33 7.29 -3.19 -1.21
CA PRO A 33 8.39 -2.58 -1.95
C PRO A 33 9.61 -3.50 -1.86
N GLY A 34 9.88 -4.19 -2.98
CA GLY A 34 10.63 -5.45 -3.00
C GLY A 34 12.03 -5.38 -2.40
N PHE A 35 12.65 -6.55 -2.22
CA PHE A 35 14.00 -6.66 -1.68
C PHE A 35 14.98 -7.27 -2.71
N PRO A 36 16.07 -6.57 -3.09
CA PRO A 36 16.42 -5.21 -2.70
C PRO A 36 15.51 -4.19 -3.38
N MET A 37 15.22 -3.11 -2.65
CA MET A 37 14.37 -2.03 -3.13
C MET A 37 15.08 -1.32 -4.30
N SER A 38 14.65 -1.62 -5.53
CA SER A 38 15.16 -0.99 -6.76
C SER A 38 14.88 0.52 -6.74
N SER A 39 15.46 1.29 -7.66
CA SER A 39 15.21 2.74 -7.78
C SER A 39 13.75 2.99 -8.18
N TYR A 40 12.83 2.87 -7.22
CA TYR A 40 11.42 3.10 -7.45
C TYR A 40 11.23 4.57 -7.77
N VAL A 41 10.61 4.82 -8.92
CA VAL A 41 10.04 6.13 -9.21
C VAL A 41 8.78 6.22 -8.35
N ILE A 42 8.84 7.06 -7.31
CA ILE A 42 7.69 7.37 -6.45
C ILE A 42 6.89 8.45 -7.16
N GLU A 43 6.07 8.02 -8.11
CA GLU A 43 5.13 8.88 -8.84
C GLU A 43 3.74 8.29 -8.76
N ASN A 44 2.75 9.16 -8.53
CA ASN A 44 1.32 8.83 -8.60
C ASN A 44 0.87 7.74 -7.60
N ILE A 45 1.51 7.69 -6.43
CA ILE A 45 1.12 6.86 -5.30
C ILE A 45 0.99 7.73 -4.04
N GLN A 46 0.10 7.32 -3.15
CA GLN A 46 -0.25 8.00 -1.90
C GLN A 46 0.16 7.20 -0.66
N GLY A 47 0.63 5.96 -0.84
CA GLY A 47 1.05 5.08 0.26
C GLY A 47 2.13 4.09 -0.13
N ILE A 48 2.68 3.44 0.88
CA ILE A 48 3.70 2.39 0.75
C ILE A 48 3.53 1.36 1.86
N GLU A 49 3.66 0.08 1.51
CA GLU A 49 3.55 -1.02 2.47
C GLU A 49 4.83 -1.19 3.29
N MET A 50 4.68 -1.33 4.61
CA MET A 50 5.74 -1.52 5.60
C MET A 50 5.71 -2.91 6.25
N GLU A 51 4.54 -3.55 6.29
CA GLU A 51 4.36 -4.91 6.81
C GLU A 51 3.52 -5.72 5.82
N ASN A 52 3.96 -6.94 5.55
CA ASN A 52 3.31 -7.89 4.65
C ASN A 52 3.51 -9.31 5.20
N ALA A 53 2.51 -10.19 5.13
CA ALA A 53 2.63 -11.54 5.67
C ALA A 53 3.44 -12.50 4.77
N LEU A 54 3.58 -12.19 3.48
CA LEU A 54 4.23 -12.99 2.46
C LEU A 54 5.66 -12.49 2.14
N HIS A 55 5.88 -11.18 2.18
CA HIS A 55 7.11 -10.54 1.71
C HIS A 55 7.90 -9.87 2.84
N TYR A 56 9.22 -10.03 2.82
CA TYR A 56 10.12 -9.25 3.68
C TYR A 56 10.27 -7.82 3.16
N ILE A 57 10.14 -6.84 4.05
CA ILE A 57 10.22 -5.42 3.73
C ILE A 57 11.30 -4.75 4.58
N ASP A 58 12.15 -3.93 3.94
CA ASP A 58 13.13 -3.08 4.63
C ASP A 58 12.44 -1.86 5.26
N LYS A 59 12.02 -2.01 6.52
CA LYS A 59 11.20 -1.02 7.23
C LYS A 59 11.89 0.33 7.40
N GLU A 60 13.20 0.35 7.62
CA GLU A 60 13.94 1.61 7.79
C GLU A 60 13.93 2.40 6.48
N LYS A 61 14.19 1.73 5.36
CA LYS A 61 14.14 2.36 4.04
C LYS A 61 12.74 2.79 3.64
N VAL A 62 11.71 1.98 3.94
CA VAL A 62 10.32 2.33 3.70
C VAL A 62 9.89 3.56 4.50
N ARG A 63 10.25 3.66 5.79
CA ARG A 63 9.96 4.85 6.59
C ARG A 63 10.62 6.10 6.03
N ALA A 64 11.90 6.01 5.65
CA ALA A 64 12.62 7.13 5.05
C ALA A 64 11.94 7.62 3.75
N LEU A 65 11.51 6.71 2.88
CA LEU A 65 10.79 7.07 1.66
C LEU A 65 9.41 7.66 1.95
N ALA A 66 8.69 7.11 2.94
CA ALA A 66 7.39 7.63 3.31
C ALA A 66 7.49 9.06 3.85
N GLU A 67 8.51 9.37 4.65
CA GLU A 67 8.78 10.73 5.12
C GLU A 67 9.21 11.67 3.98
N GLU A 68 10.08 11.21 3.07
CA GLU A 68 10.56 12.00 1.93
C GLU A 68 9.43 12.40 0.96
N HIS A 69 8.46 11.52 0.77
CA HIS A 69 7.40 11.67 -0.23
C HIS A 69 5.99 11.88 0.35
N ASP A 70 5.86 12.08 1.67
CA ASP A 70 4.57 12.22 2.38
C ASP A 70 3.59 11.04 2.12
N LEU A 71 4.12 9.83 2.08
CA LEU A 71 3.34 8.61 1.84
C LEU A 71 2.71 8.09 3.13
N LEU A 72 1.50 7.56 3.02
CA LEU A 72 0.87 6.79 4.08
C LEU A 72 1.57 5.44 4.27
N LEU A 73 2.02 5.14 5.48
CA LEU A 73 2.53 3.81 5.83
C LEU A 73 1.38 2.83 6.01
N LEU A 74 1.44 1.73 5.28
CA LEU A 74 0.40 0.70 5.25
C LEU A 74 0.93 -0.64 5.72
N SER A 75 0.04 -1.48 6.23
CA SER A 75 0.34 -2.84 6.69
C SER A 75 -0.80 -3.72 6.22
N ASN A 76 -0.54 -4.65 5.31
CA ASN A 76 -1.58 -5.52 4.77
C ASN A 76 -1.21 -7.00 4.88
N SER A 77 -2.26 -7.83 4.87
CA SER A 77 -2.09 -9.26 5.00
C SER A 77 -1.51 -9.95 3.77
N ASP A 78 -1.76 -9.42 2.58
CA ASP A 78 -1.48 -10.10 1.30
C ASP A 78 -1.93 -11.58 1.32
N ALA A 79 -3.16 -11.77 1.80
CA ALA A 79 -3.67 -13.07 2.19
C ALA A 79 -3.92 -13.97 0.97
N HIS A 80 -3.00 -14.91 0.75
CA HIS A 80 -3.15 -16.03 -0.19
C HIS A 80 -3.62 -17.34 0.48
N SER A 81 -3.84 -17.30 1.80
CA SER A 81 -4.46 -18.38 2.58
C SER A 81 -5.43 -17.84 3.63
N ILE A 82 -6.39 -18.65 4.08
CA ILE A 82 -7.39 -18.28 5.09
C ILE A 82 -6.73 -17.84 6.40
N ASP A 83 -5.65 -18.51 6.81
CA ASP A 83 -4.95 -18.25 8.07
C ASP A 83 -4.20 -16.91 8.10
N TRP A 84 -4.15 -16.20 6.97
CA TRP A 84 -3.50 -14.90 6.85
C TRP A 84 -4.50 -13.74 6.91
N ILE A 85 -5.80 -14.02 6.81
CA ILE A 85 -6.84 -13.00 6.95
C ILE A 85 -6.70 -12.33 8.33
N GLY A 86 -6.59 -11.01 8.33
CA GLY A 86 -6.44 -10.20 9.55
C GLY A 86 -5.02 -10.12 10.11
N ARG A 87 -4.02 -10.76 9.48
CA ARG A 87 -2.61 -10.50 9.80
C ARG A 87 -2.19 -9.17 9.19
N TYR A 88 -1.63 -8.28 10.01
CA TYR A 88 -1.26 -6.92 9.59
C TYR A 88 -2.44 -6.12 9.04
N TYR A 89 -2.65 -4.95 9.62
CA TYR A 89 -3.72 -4.06 9.20
C TYR A 89 -3.32 -2.62 9.51
N THR A 90 -3.94 -1.70 8.78
CA THR A 90 -3.88 -0.28 9.07
C THR A 90 -5.25 0.17 9.53
N GLU A 91 -5.31 0.80 10.70
CA GLU A 91 -6.49 1.55 11.12
C GLU A 91 -6.39 2.97 10.54
N ILE A 92 -7.38 3.37 9.77
CA ILE A 92 -7.45 4.67 9.10
C ILE A 92 -8.90 5.10 8.89
N ASP A 93 -9.16 6.40 9.00
CA ASP A 93 -10.45 6.98 8.68
C ASP A 93 -10.66 7.03 7.16
N LEU A 94 -11.88 6.72 6.70
CA LEU A 94 -12.22 6.75 5.28
C LEU A 94 -11.99 8.14 4.66
N GLU A 95 -12.29 9.19 5.43
CA GLU A 95 -12.09 10.59 5.05
C GLU A 95 -10.61 10.92 4.83
N GLU A 96 -9.70 10.32 5.60
CA GLU A 96 -8.26 10.49 5.39
C GLU A 96 -7.83 9.83 4.08
N LEU A 97 -8.27 8.59 3.84
CA LEU A 97 -7.97 7.85 2.61
C LEU A 97 -8.47 8.61 1.37
N ILE A 98 -9.68 9.16 1.44
CA ILE A 98 -10.28 10.03 0.40
C ILE A 98 -9.48 11.31 0.20
N THR A 99 -9.01 11.94 1.29
CA THR A 99 -8.25 13.18 1.23
C THR A 99 -6.89 12.97 0.57
N ARG A 100 -6.24 11.84 0.86
CA ARG A 100 -4.94 11.48 0.30
C ARG A 100 -5.02 11.09 -1.17
N ALA A 101 -6.12 10.49 -1.65
CA ALA A 101 -6.33 9.99 -3.02
C ALA A 101 -6.36 11.05 -4.16
N ARG A 102 -5.62 12.15 -4.00
CA ARG A 102 -5.49 13.25 -4.95
C ARG A 102 -4.18 13.18 -5.72
#